data_AF-M1YMP6-F1
#
_entry.id   AF-M1YMP6-F1
#
_cell.length_a   1.000
_cell.length_b   1.000
_cell.length_c   1.000
_cell.angle_alpha   90.00
_cell.angle_beta   90.00
_cell.angle_gamma   90.00
#
_symmetry.space_group_name_H-M   'P 1'
#
loop_
_entity.id
_entity.type
_entity.pdbx_description
1 polymer ?
#
loop_
_entity_poly.entity_id
_entity_poly.type
_entity_poly.pdbx_seq_one_letter_code
_entity_poly.pdbx_strand_id
1 'polypeptide(L)'
;MKDVVSEFIDGREFDRMGMVVFGNEAFTQCPLTLDHNILQEFLSRLDIGVAGDSTAIGSAIAIAVKRLKDLESKSKVIILLTDGRNNAGSIPPRQAAEIAATFGIKIYTVGVGTHGKVPFVFDGILGRQLIMQDVEMDEESLKEIADITNGKYFRAMDTDSLKKIYTQIDQLEKSEVKWIDHSEFKELFPYFLIPGLLLLITEFTLAQTRLRRIP
;
A
#
# COMPACT_ATOMS: atom_id res chain seq x y z
N MET A 1 -7.11 -16.55 2.15
CA MET A 1 -6.65 -15.39 1.35
C MET A 1 -6.89 -14.07 2.06
N LYS A 2 -8.15 -13.69 2.35
CA LYS A 2 -8.46 -12.45 3.09
C LYS A 2 -7.68 -12.32 4.39
N ASP A 3 -7.61 -13.40 5.17
CA ASP A 3 -6.90 -13.40 6.46
C ASP A 3 -5.41 -13.08 6.33
N VAL A 4 -4.76 -13.49 5.22
CA VAL A 4 -3.34 -13.19 4.98
C VAL A 4 -3.14 -11.72 4.61
N VAL A 5 -4.04 -11.17 3.80
CA VAL A 5 -4.02 -9.74 3.47
C VAL A 5 -4.31 -8.90 4.73
N SER A 6 -5.23 -9.37 5.56
CA SER A 6 -5.57 -8.76 6.85
C SER A 6 -4.35 -8.74 7.79
N GLU A 7 -3.65 -9.87 7.95
CA GLU A 7 -2.43 -9.96 8.76
C GLU A 7 -1.31 -9.05 8.20
N PHE A 8 -1.20 -8.92 6.88
CA PHE A 8 -0.24 -8.01 6.25
C PHE A 8 -0.54 -6.54 6.52
N ILE A 9 -1.82 -6.15 6.51
CA ILE A 9 -2.26 -4.78 6.84
C ILE A 9 -1.91 -4.47 8.30
N ASP A 10 -2.24 -5.38 9.23
CA ASP A 10 -1.99 -5.16 10.66
C ASP A 10 -0.49 -5.05 11.00
N GLY A 11 0.38 -5.65 10.18
CA GLY A 11 1.83 -5.58 10.36
C GLY A 11 2.47 -4.23 10.01
N ARG A 12 1.72 -3.25 9.46
CA ARG A 12 2.28 -2.03 8.85
C ARG A 12 1.75 -0.73 9.44
N GLU A 13 1.90 -0.56 10.75
CA GLU A 13 1.36 0.56 11.57
C GLU A 13 1.54 1.97 10.97
N PHE A 14 2.65 2.23 10.27
CA PHE A 14 2.99 3.57 9.74
C PHE A 14 2.78 3.75 8.23
N ASP A 15 2.29 2.71 7.53
CA ASP A 15 2.12 2.78 6.09
C ASP A 15 0.71 3.22 5.70
N ARG A 16 0.64 4.13 4.72
CA ARG A 16 -0.62 4.48 4.06
C ARG A 16 -0.97 3.40 3.06
N MET A 17 -2.09 2.72 3.30
CA MET A 17 -2.56 1.63 2.45
C MET A 17 -3.93 1.95 1.87
N GLY A 18 -4.18 1.45 0.67
CA GLY A 18 -5.45 1.56 -0.03
C GLY A 18 -5.68 0.33 -0.87
N MET A 19 -6.91 0.18 -1.38
CA MET A 19 -7.33 -1.01 -2.09
C MET A 19 -8.03 -0.64 -3.39
N VAL A 20 -7.58 -1.25 -4.49
CA VAL A 20 -8.21 -1.18 -5.81
C VAL A 20 -8.72 -2.56 -6.13
N VAL A 21 -9.98 -2.64 -6.58
CA VAL A 21 -10.61 -3.88 -7.00
C VAL A 21 -10.85 -3.79 -8.50
N PHE A 22 -10.70 -4.91 -9.19
CA PHE A 22 -10.85 -4.98 -10.64
C PHE A 22 -11.55 -6.26 -11.07
N GLY A 23 -12.29 -6.13 -12.16
CA GLY A 23 -12.94 -7.19 -12.92
C GLY A 23 -13.05 -6.70 -14.36
N ASN A 24 -14.28 -6.57 -14.88
CA ASN A 24 -14.52 -5.89 -16.17
C ASN A 24 -14.02 -4.42 -16.18
N GLU A 25 -14.17 -3.75 -15.05
CA GLU A 25 -13.63 -2.42 -14.81
C GLU A 25 -12.84 -2.41 -13.50
N ALA A 26 -12.04 -1.37 -13.28
CA ALA A 26 -11.27 -1.19 -12.06
C ALA A 26 -11.75 0.06 -11.31
N PHE A 27 -11.79 -0.02 -9.99
CA PHE A 27 -12.19 1.11 -9.13
C PHE A 27 -11.48 1.07 -7.78
N THR A 28 -11.33 2.25 -7.16
CA THR A 28 -10.77 2.37 -5.81
C THR A 28 -11.83 1.93 -4.80
N GLN A 29 -11.62 0.80 -4.14
CA GLN A 29 -12.50 0.31 -3.07
C GLN A 29 -12.23 1.03 -1.75
N CYS A 30 -10.94 1.26 -1.44
CA CYS A 30 -10.52 2.03 -0.28
C CYS A 30 -9.44 3.02 -0.72
N PRO A 31 -9.64 4.34 -0.54
CA PRO A 31 -8.59 5.33 -0.74
C PRO A 31 -7.39 5.07 0.18
N LEU A 32 -6.23 5.65 -0.13
CA LEU A 32 -5.09 5.55 0.77
C LEU A 32 -5.39 6.20 2.12
N THR A 33 -5.17 5.44 3.19
CA THR A 33 -5.41 5.86 4.58
C THR A 33 -4.38 5.27 5.52
N LEU A 34 -4.17 5.92 6.67
CA LEU A 34 -3.46 5.36 7.83
C LEU A 34 -4.40 4.56 8.74
N ASP A 35 -5.71 4.73 8.57
CA ASP A 35 -6.71 4.00 9.35
C ASP A 35 -6.90 2.59 8.78
N HIS A 36 -6.16 1.64 9.34
CA HIS A 36 -6.22 0.25 8.93
C HIS A 36 -7.55 -0.41 9.28
N ASN A 37 -8.29 0.06 10.30
CA ASN A 37 -9.59 -0.52 10.65
C ASN A 37 -10.60 -0.36 9.51
N ILE A 38 -10.60 0.81 8.87
CA ILE A 38 -11.44 1.08 7.70
C ILE A 38 -11.04 0.16 6.54
N LEU A 39 -9.74 0.00 6.30
CA LEU A 39 -9.25 -0.89 5.24
C LEU A 39 -9.64 -2.35 5.47
N GLN A 40 -9.55 -2.83 6.72
CA GLN A 40 -10.00 -4.16 7.14
C GLN A 40 -11.51 -4.34 6.94
N GLU A 41 -12.31 -3.32 7.26
CA GLU A 41 -13.75 -3.35 7.03
C GLU A 41 -14.06 -3.49 5.54
N PHE A 42 -13.41 -2.70 4.67
CA PHE A 42 -13.57 -2.85 3.23
C PHE A 42 -13.13 -4.23 2.73
N LEU A 43 -12.02 -4.76 3.24
CA LEU A 43 -11.52 -6.10 2.87
C LEU A 43 -12.49 -7.21 3.28
N SER A 44 -13.09 -7.11 4.47
CA SER A 44 -14.05 -8.10 4.97
C SER A 44 -15.26 -8.26 4.05
N ARG A 45 -15.73 -7.14 3.49
CA ARG A 45 -16.90 -7.02 2.61
C ARG A 45 -16.65 -7.43 1.15
N LEU A 46 -15.42 -7.73 0.76
CA LEU A 46 -15.11 -8.09 -0.63
C LEU A 46 -15.43 -9.54 -0.93
N ASP A 47 -16.38 -9.82 -1.81
CA ASP A 47 -16.62 -11.19 -2.27
C ASP A 47 -15.71 -11.54 -3.46
N ILE A 48 -14.77 -12.45 -3.22
CA ILE A 48 -13.84 -12.95 -4.23
C ILE A 48 -14.61 -13.86 -5.19
N GLY A 49 -14.41 -13.69 -6.51
CA GLY A 49 -15.07 -14.50 -7.53
C GLY A 49 -16.46 -14.00 -7.96
N VAL A 50 -16.94 -12.86 -7.43
CA VAL A 50 -18.19 -12.22 -7.90
C VAL A 50 -17.94 -11.31 -9.11
N ALA A 51 -16.68 -10.97 -9.38
CA ALA A 51 -16.28 -10.02 -10.42
C ALA A 51 -16.21 -10.59 -11.85
N GLY A 52 -16.98 -11.64 -12.19
CA GLY A 52 -17.03 -12.22 -13.54
C GLY A 52 -15.69 -12.73 -14.10
N ASP A 53 -15.68 -13.17 -15.36
CA ASP A 53 -14.48 -13.69 -16.04
C ASP A 53 -13.60 -12.60 -16.67
N SER A 54 -13.95 -11.34 -16.47
CA SER A 54 -13.25 -10.19 -17.03
C SER A 54 -12.21 -9.64 -16.05
N THR A 55 -11.02 -9.29 -16.53
CA THR A 55 -9.89 -8.82 -15.71
C THR A 55 -9.19 -7.63 -16.37
N ALA A 56 -9.36 -6.44 -15.80
CA ALA A 56 -8.80 -5.18 -16.27
C ALA A 56 -7.54 -4.78 -15.48
N ILE A 57 -6.46 -5.54 -15.64
CA ILE A 57 -5.18 -5.37 -14.93
C ILE A 57 -4.56 -3.99 -15.21
N GLY A 58 -4.47 -3.59 -16.49
CA GLY A 58 -3.85 -2.31 -16.84
C GLY A 58 -4.62 -1.11 -16.28
N SER A 59 -5.95 -1.17 -16.29
CA SER A 59 -6.81 -0.15 -15.66
C SER A 59 -6.60 -0.08 -14.15
N ALA A 60 -6.48 -1.24 -13.47
CA ALA A 60 -6.23 -1.30 -12.03
C ALA A 60 -4.89 -0.66 -11.67
N ILE A 61 -3.83 -0.98 -12.41
CA ILE A 61 -2.51 -0.37 -12.24
C ILE A 61 -2.60 1.13 -12.48
N ALA A 62 -3.25 1.59 -13.55
CA ALA A 62 -3.39 3.02 -13.83
C ALA A 62 -4.12 3.79 -12.72
N ILE A 63 -5.16 3.21 -12.13
CA ILE A 63 -5.86 3.80 -10.98
C ILE A 63 -4.94 3.85 -9.76
N ALA A 64 -4.23 2.76 -9.46
CA ALA A 64 -3.28 2.72 -8.35
C ALA A 64 -2.17 3.77 -8.53
N VAL A 65 -1.59 3.87 -9.72
CA VAL A 65 -0.61 4.90 -10.07
C VAL A 65 -1.18 6.30 -9.88
N LYS A 66 -2.41 6.56 -10.32
CA LYS A 66 -3.09 7.85 -10.10
C LYS A 66 -3.23 8.19 -8.62
N ARG A 67 -3.38 7.20 -7.73
CA ARG A 67 -3.44 7.42 -6.27
C ARG A 67 -2.06 7.64 -5.65
N LEU A 68 -1.01 7.07 -6.21
CA LEU A 68 0.35 7.12 -5.66
C LEU A 68 1.24 8.23 -6.22
N LYS A 69 0.99 8.68 -7.46
CA LYS A 69 1.88 9.61 -8.18
C LYS A 69 2.15 10.91 -7.42
N ASP A 70 1.13 11.48 -6.78
CA ASP A 70 1.19 12.80 -6.15
C ASP A 70 1.63 12.73 -4.66
N LEU A 71 1.92 11.53 -4.14
CA LEU A 71 2.35 11.37 -2.76
C LEU A 71 3.85 11.62 -2.60
N GLU A 72 4.22 12.37 -1.58
CA GLU A 72 5.61 12.47 -1.12
C GLU A 72 5.88 11.29 -0.19
N SER A 73 6.57 10.27 -0.70
CA SER A 73 6.92 9.05 0.06
C SER A 73 8.21 8.46 -0.50
N LYS A 74 9.07 7.94 0.39
CA LYS A 74 10.37 7.37 0.01
C LYS A 74 10.25 6.08 -0.81
N SER A 75 9.22 5.29 -0.53
CA SER A 75 8.87 4.11 -1.31
C SER A 75 7.39 4.17 -1.70
N LYS A 76 7.07 3.73 -2.92
CA LYS A 76 5.72 3.60 -3.46
C LYS A 76 5.61 2.22 -4.09
N VAL A 77 4.66 1.44 -3.59
CA VAL A 77 4.55 0.03 -3.94
C VAL A 77 3.11 -0.30 -4.29
N ILE A 78 2.93 -1.09 -5.35
CA ILE A 78 1.67 -1.73 -5.72
C ILE A 78 1.86 -3.23 -5.57
N ILE A 79 0.93 -3.90 -4.88
CA ILE A 79 0.86 -5.36 -4.84
C ILE A 79 -0.35 -5.76 -5.68
N LEU A 80 -0.10 -6.35 -6.85
CA LEU A 80 -1.13 -6.83 -7.77
C LEU A 80 -1.38 -8.32 -7.51
N LEU A 81 -2.59 -8.67 -7.10
CA LEU A 81 -3.03 -10.05 -6.88
C LEU A 81 -4.05 -10.44 -7.96
N THR A 82 -3.78 -11.47 -8.75
CA THR A 82 -4.69 -11.92 -9.83
C THR A 82 -4.57 -13.42 -10.09
N ASP A 83 -5.65 -14.05 -10.50
CA ASP A 83 -5.75 -15.44 -10.95
C ASP A 83 -5.94 -15.57 -12.48
N GLY A 84 -6.32 -14.48 -13.14
CA GLY A 84 -6.65 -14.43 -14.56
C GLY A 84 -5.69 -13.65 -15.45
N ARG A 85 -6.00 -13.65 -16.75
CA ARG A 85 -5.30 -12.91 -17.82
C ARG A 85 -5.98 -11.57 -18.04
N ASN A 86 -5.24 -10.54 -18.44
CA ASN A 86 -5.86 -9.27 -18.83
C ASN A 86 -6.68 -9.44 -20.12
N ASN A 87 -8.00 -9.50 -19.99
CA ASN A 87 -8.94 -9.64 -21.11
C ASN A 87 -9.98 -8.50 -21.17
N ALA A 88 -9.89 -7.54 -20.26
CA ALA A 88 -10.77 -6.37 -20.19
C ALA A 88 -9.98 -5.07 -19.93
N GLY A 89 -10.68 -3.95 -19.95
CA GLY A 89 -10.09 -2.62 -19.79
C GLY A 89 -9.49 -2.03 -21.06
N SER A 90 -9.29 -0.71 -21.05
CA SER A 90 -8.82 0.07 -22.20
C SER A 90 -7.30 0.30 -22.22
N ILE A 91 -6.61 -0.04 -21.12
CA ILE A 91 -5.18 0.22 -20.94
C ILE A 91 -4.43 -1.11 -20.96
N PRO A 92 -3.45 -1.30 -21.86
CA PRO A 92 -2.57 -2.46 -21.83
C PRO A 92 -1.75 -2.54 -20.52
N PRO A 93 -1.62 -3.73 -19.88
CA PRO A 93 -0.90 -3.86 -18.61
C PRO A 93 0.56 -3.38 -18.65
N ARG A 94 1.27 -3.71 -19.73
CA ARG A 94 2.65 -3.26 -19.97
C ARG A 94 2.77 -1.74 -19.98
N GLN A 95 1.87 -1.04 -20.69
CA GLN A 95 1.88 0.42 -20.75
C GLN A 95 1.61 1.02 -19.35
N ALA A 96 0.70 0.43 -18.58
CA ALA A 96 0.46 0.86 -17.21
C ALA A 96 1.70 0.66 -16.31
N ALA A 97 2.46 -0.42 -16.51
CA ALA A 97 3.72 -0.67 -15.81
C ALA A 97 4.81 0.35 -16.18
N GLU A 98 4.95 0.70 -17.46
CA GLU A 98 5.90 1.74 -17.92
C GLU A 98 5.60 3.10 -17.27
N ILE A 99 4.31 3.45 -17.14
CA ILE A 99 3.87 4.67 -16.45
C ILE A 99 4.21 4.58 -14.96
N ALA A 100 3.95 3.45 -14.30
CA ALA A 100 4.29 3.25 -12.90
C ALA A 100 5.79 3.41 -12.63
N ALA A 101 6.63 2.81 -13.48
CA ALA A 101 8.09 2.93 -13.41
C ALA A 101 8.56 4.39 -13.53
N THR A 102 7.92 5.18 -14.40
CA THR A 102 8.22 6.61 -14.58
C THR A 102 8.01 7.42 -13.29
N PHE A 103 7.07 7.00 -12.43
CA PHE A 103 6.82 7.62 -11.11
C PHE A 103 7.59 6.97 -9.96
N GLY A 104 8.52 6.06 -10.25
CA GLY A 104 9.27 5.32 -9.24
C GLY A 104 8.41 4.38 -8.40
N ILE A 105 7.28 3.90 -8.96
CA ILE A 105 6.36 2.99 -8.29
C ILE A 105 6.75 1.56 -8.66
N LYS A 106 7.08 0.74 -7.66
CA LYS A 106 7.38 -0.69 -7.85
C LYS A 106 6.09 -1.50 -7.86
N ILE A 107 5.98 -2.49 -8.75
CA ILE A 107 4.84 -3.40 -8.79
C ILE A 107 5.31 -4.82 -8.46
N TYR A 108 4.80 -5.38 -7.37
CA TYR A 108 4.91 -6.81 -7.06
C TYR A 108 3.68 -7.51 -7.60
N THR A 109 3.87 -8.51 -8.46
CA THR A 109 2.77 -9.28 -9.06
C THR A 109 2.68 -10.64 -8.39
N VAL A 110 1.47 -11.04 -8.00
CA VAL A 110 1.18 -12.30 -7.30
C VAL A 110 0.11 -13.04 -8.07
N GLY A 111 0.52 -14.10 -8.76
CA GLY A 111 -0.37 -15.02 -9.45
C GLY A 111 -0.97 -16.03 -8.48
N VAL A 112 -2.31 -16.07 -8.35
CA VAL A 112 -3.02 -17.02 -7.47
C VAL A 112 -3.61 -18.13 -8.33
N GLY A 113 -3.26 -19.38 -8.05
CA GLY A 113 -3.86 -20.51 -8.74
C GLY A 113 -2.98 -21.76 -8.76
N THR A 114 -3.66 -22.91 -8.76
CA THR A 114 -3.02 -24.21 -8.96
C THR A 114 -2.85 -24.47 -10.46
N HIS A 115 -1.74 -25.10 -10.86
CA HIS A 115 -1.67 -25.64 -12.22
C HIS A 115 -2.61 -26.84 -12.34
N GLY A 116 -3.44 -26.86 -13.38
CA GLY A 116 -4.23 -28.03 -13.72
C GLY A 116 -5.45 -27.71 -14.55
N LYS A 117 -6.05 -28.77 -15.10
CA LYS A 117 -7.32 -28.69 -15.77
C LYS A 117 -8.44 -28.61 -14.73
N VAL A 118 -9.24 -27.56 -14.77
CA VAL A 118 -10.45 -27.48 -13.95
C VAL A 118 -11.65 -28.01 -14.73
N PRO A 119 -12.58 -28.74 -14.09
CA PRO A 119 -13.79 -29.22 -14.76
C PRO A 119 -14.74 -28.05 -15.01
N PHE A 120 -14.88 -27.62 -16.26
CA PHE A 120 -15.92 -26.70 -16.70
C PHE A 120 -17.19 -27.46 -17.07
N VAL A 121 -18.34 -26.99 -16.59
CA VAL A 121 -19.65 -27.50 -16.99
C VAL A 121 -20.09 -26.75 -18.24
N PHE A 122 -20.18 -27.44 -19.36
CA PHE A 122 -20.72 -26.92 -20.60
C PHE A 122 -22.17 -27.41 -20.77
N ASP A 123 -23.12 -26.49 -20.87
CA ASP A 123 -24.51 -26.80 -21.23
C ASP A 123 -24.63 -26.87 -22.76
N GLY A 124 -24.47 -28.08 -23.30
CA GLY A 124 -24.64 -28.37 -24.72
C GLY A 124 -26.05 -28.88 -25.06
N ILE A 125 -26.35 -28.97 -26.36
CA ILE A 125 -27.62 -29.52 -26.89
C ILE A 125 -27.87 -30.98 -26.40
N LEU A 126 -26.80 -31.68 -26.00
CA LEU A 126 -26.82 -33.05 -25.48
C LEU A 126 -26.80 -33.14 -23.93
N GLY A 127 -27.02 -32.03 -23.22
CA GLY A 127 -26.99 -31.95 -21.75
C GLY A 127 -25.66 -31.42 -21.19
N ARG A 128 -25.56 -31.40 -19.85
CA ARG A 128 -24.36 -30.94 -19.12
C ARG A 128 -23.18 -31.88 -19.35
N GLN A 129 -22.13 -31.38 -19.98
CA GLN A 129 -20.86 -32.09 -20.14
C GLN A 129 -19.76 -31.44 -19.30
N LEU A 130 -18.92 -32.27 -18.67
CA LEU A 130 -17.74 -31.82 -17.92
C LEU A 130 -16.53 -31.88 -18.84
N ILE A 131 -15.92 -30.74 -19.14
CA ILE A 131 -14.68 -30.65 -19.94
C ILE A 131 -13.56 -30.13 -19.05
N MET A 132 -12.43 -30.81 -19.08
CA MET A 132 -11.22 -30.44 -18.34
C MET A 132 -10.47 -29.37 -19.15
N GLN A 133 -10.59 -28.10 -18.76
CA GLN A 133 -9.95 -26.97 -19.44
C GLN A 133 -8.76 -26.45 -18.63
N ASP A 134 -7.64 -26.21 -19.31
CA ASP A 134 -6.48 -25.57 -18.70
C ASP A 134 -6.81 -24.10 -18.40
N VAL A 135 -6.74 -23.71 -17.12
CA VAL A 135 -6.82 -22.30 -16.72
C VAL A 135 -5.46 -21.69 -16.96
N GLU A 136 -5.30 -21.02 -18.10
CA GLU A 136 -4.05 -20.34 -18.45
C GLU A 136 -3.98 -18.98 -17.76
N MET A 137 -3.24 -18.90 -16.65
CA MET A 137 -2.77 -17.62 -16.12
C MET A 137 -1.62 -17.11 -16.99
N ASP A 138 -1.66 -15.84 -17.38
CA ASP A 138 -0.62 -15.21 -18.18
C ASP A 138 0.56 -14.75 -17.29
N GLU A 139 1.39 -15.72 -16.90
CA GLU A 139 2.57 -15.48 -16.07
C GLU A 139 3.61 -14.58 -16.73
N GLU A 140 3.71 -14.62 -18.05
CA GLU A 140 4.70 -13.85 -18.81
C GLU A 140 4.40 -12.36 -18.69
N SER A 141 3.13 -11.97 -18.90
CA SER A 141 2.68 -10.59 -18.68
C SER A 141 2.92 -10.12 -17.24
N LEU A 142 2.67 -10.98 -16.24
CA LEU A 142 2.88 -10.62 -14.82
C LEU A 142 4.37 -10.44 -14.47
N LYS A 143 5.25 -11.24 -15.07
CA LYS A 143 6.70 -11.09 -14.94
C LYS A 143 7.18 -9.80 -15.61
N GLU A 144 6.72 -9.53 -16.83
CA GLU A 144 7.08 -8.30 -17.55
C GLU A 144 6.70 -7.04 -16.75
N ILE A 145 5.50 -6.99 -16.15
CA ILE A 145 5.07 -5.87 -15.31
C ILE A 145 6.00 -5.68 -14.09
N ALA A 146 6.35 -6.77 -13.42
CA ALA A 146 7.25 -6.72 -12.27
C ALA A 146 8.65 -6.27 -12.68
N ASP A 147 9.18 -6.78 -13.78
CA ASP A 147 10.52 -6.46 -14.28
C ASP A 147 10.64 -4.99 -14.71
N ILE A 148 9.65 -4.46 -15.45
CA ILE A 148 9.62 -3.05 -15.86
C ILE A 148 9.68 -2.10 -14.66
N THR A 149 9.04 -2.48 -13.56
CA THR A 149 8.91 -1.64 -12.36
C THR A 149 9.93 -1.95 -11.27
N ASN A 150 10.90 -2.84 -11.55
CA ASN A 150 11.91 -3.30 -10.58
C ASN A 150 11.29 -3.91 -9.31
N GLY A 151 10.15 -4.59 -9.48
CA GLY A 151 9.50 -5.42 -8.47
C GLY A 151 9.89 -6.90 -8.62
N LYS A 152 9.01 -7.79 -8.16
CA LYS A 152 9.16 -9.25 -8.32
C LYS A 152 7.81 -9.91 -8.58
N TYR A 153 7.83 -10.91 -9.45
CA TYR A 153 6.73 -11.84 -9.63
C TYR A 153 6.80 -12.97 -8.60
N PHE A 154 5.65 -13.30 -8.03
CA PHE A 154 5.46 -14.41 -7.13
C PHE A 154 4.26 -15.25 -7.55
N ARG A 155 4.31 -16.53 -7.19
CA ARG A 155 3.20 -17.45 -7.40
C ARG A 155 2.72 -18.03 -6.09
N ALA A 156 1.43 -17.89 -5.81
CA ALA A 156 0.77 -18.43 -4.64
C ALA A 156 -0.14 -19.59 -5.03
N MET A 157 0.16 -20.79 -4.54
CA MET A 157 -0.67 -21.99 -4.73
C MET A 157 -1.65 -22.21 -3.57
N ASP A 158 -1.31 -21.69 -2.40
CA ASP A 158 -2.04 -21.85 -1.16
C ASP A 158 -1.86 -20.63 -0.24
N THR A 159 -2.61 -20.61 0.86
CA THR A 159 -2.61 -19.49 1.81
C THR A 159 -1.24 -19.30 2.49
N ASP A 160 -0.49 -20.38 2.75
CA ASP A 160 0.82 -20.31 3.39
C ASP A 160 1.89 -19.73 2.45
N SER A 161 1.82 -20.08 1.16
CA SER A 161 2.67 -19.53 0.12
C SER A 161 2.43 -18.03 -0.04
N LEU A 162 1.16 -17.60 -0.01
CA LEU A 162 0.80 -16.19 -0.04
C LEU A 162 1.37 -15.44 1.18
N LYS A 163 1.27 -16.02 2.38
CA LYS A 163 1.84 -15.44 3.60
C LYS A 163 3.35 -15.23 3.49
N LYS A 164 4.08 -16.24 3.00
CA LYS A 164 5.54 -16.16 2.76
C LYS A 164 5.90 -15.08 1.75
N ILE A 165 5.08 -14.87 0.73
CA ILE A 165 5.28 -13.83 -0.29
C ILE A 165 5.15 -12.44 0.36
N TYR A 166 4.09 -12.20 1.12
CA TYR A 166 3.93 -10.94 1.85
C TYR A 166 5.08 -10.66 2.82
N THR A 167 5.58 -11.68 3.52
CA THR A 167 6.78 -11.54 4.37
C THR A 167 8.04 -11.17 3.56
N GLN A 168 8.21 -11.72 2.36
CA GLN A 168 9.34 -11.36 1.49
C GLN A 168 9.23 -9.93 0.98
N ILE A 169 8.04 -9.51 0.54
CA ILE A 169 7.78 -8.11 0.14
C ILE A 169 8.08 -7.18 1.31
N ASP A 170 7.73 -7.58 2.54
CA ASP A 170 8.03 -6.81 3.73
C ASP A 170 9.52 -6.57 3.94
N GLN A 171 10.34 -7.61 3.80
CA GLN A 171 11.78 -7.51 3.92
C GLN A 171 12.41 -6.63 2.82
N LEU A 172 11.85 -6.67 1.60
CA LEU A 172 12.35 -5.90 0.47
C LEU A 172 12.01 -4.40 0.57
N GLU A 173 10.88 -4.06 1.18
CA GLU A 173 10.38 -2.69 1.27
C GLU A 173 10.56 -2.06 2.65
N LYS A 174 11.25 -2.76 3.55
CA LYS A 174 11.61 -2.23 4.86
C LYS A 174 12.52 -1.03 4.69
N SER A 175 11.96 0.16 4.80
CA SER A 175 12.72 1.40 4.83
C SER A 175 13.40 1.57 6.18
N GLU A 176 14.65 2.00 6.20
CA GLU A 176 15.29 2.47 7.43
C GLU A 176 14.47 3.65 7.98
N VAL A 177 13.80 3.42 9.11
CA VAL A 177 13.07 4.46 9.84
C VAL A 177 14.11 5.46 10.33
N LYS A 178 14.33 6.52 9.56
CA LYS A 178 14.89 7.76 10.10
C LYS A 178 13.77 8.37 10.94
N TRP A 179 13.81 8.11 12.25
CA TRP A 179 13.03 8.82 13.24
C TRP A 179 13.25 10.32 13.03
N ILE A 180 12.30 10.98 12.37
CA ILE A 180 12.18 12.42 12.48
C ILE A 180 11.39 12.59 13.77
N ASP A 181 12.12 12.59 14.88
CA ASP A 181 11.57 12.90 16.18
C ASP A 181 10.97 14.31 16.09
N HIS A 182 9.65 14.39 15.97
CA HIS A 182 8.92 15.63 16.20
C HIS A 182 8.92 15.85 17.72
N SER A 183 10.10 16.15 18.25
CA SER A 183 10.24 16.56 19.64
C SER A 183 9.59 17.95 19.73
N GLU A 184 8.38 18.02 20.25
CA GLU A 184 7.82 19.29 20.71
C GLU A 184 8.69 19.79 21.87
N PHE A 185 9.65 20.67 21.56
CA PHE A 185 10.43 21.35 22.57
C PHE A 185 9.51 22.22 23.40
N LYS A 186 9.16 21.77 24.62
CA LYS A 186 8.57 22.66 25.62
C LYS A 186 9.63 23.61 26.12
N GLU A 187 9.49 24.88 25.77
CA GLU A 187 10.35 25.95 26.26
C GLU A 187 10.09 26.17 27.76
N LEU A 188 10.92 25.58 28.62
CA LEU A 188 10.86 25.74 30.08
C LEU A 188 11.66 26.96 30.57
N PHE A 189 12.43 27.63 29.70
CA PHE A 189 13.20 28.82 30.06
C PHE A 189 12.35 29.99 30.63
N PRO A 190 11.05 30.19 30.29
CA PRO A 190 10.25 31.26 30.88
C PRO A 190 10.15 31.16 32.41
N TYR A 191 10.14 29.95 32.96
CA TYR A 191 10.10 29.73 34.41
C TYR A 191 11.33 30.27 35.14
N PHE A 192 12.49 30.33 34.47
CA PHE A 192 13.72 30.90 35.03
C PHE A 192 13.92 32.36 34.63
N LEU A 193 13.46 32.75 33.44
CA LEU A 193 13.59 34.11 32.91
C LEU A 193 12.80 35.12 33.76
N ILE A 194 11.53 34.84 34.06
CA ILE A 194 10.64 35.74 34.81
C ILE A 194 11.21 36.12 36.19
N PRO A 195 11.57 35.16 37.07
CA PRO A 195 12.14 35.50 38.38
C PRO A 195 13.51 36.18 38.27
N GLY A 196 14.34 35.82 37.27
CA GLY A 196 15.61 36.50 37.02
C GLY A 196 15.42 37.97 36.65
N LEU A 197 14.46 38.27 35.77
CA LEU A 197 14.13 39.64 35.36
C LEU A 197 13.54 40.46 36.52
N LEU A 198 12.70 39.83 37.35
CA LEU A 198 12.17 40.45 38.57
C LEU A 198 13.28 40.81 39.56
N LEU A 199 14.23 39.91 39.80
CA LEU A 199 15.38 40.18 40.67
C LEU A 199 16.22 41.35 40.16
N LEU A 200 16.43 41.43 38.85
CA LEU A 200 17.20 42.50 38.21
C LEU A 200 16.50 43.86 38.32
N ILE A 201 15.18 43.90 38.08
CA ILE A 201 14.37 45.11 38.29
C ILE A 201 14.39 45.53 39.76
N THR A 202 14.31 44.56 40.67
CA THR A 202 14.35 44.80 42.12
C THR A 202 15.70 45.37 42.55
N GLU A 203 16.80 44.81 42.06
CA GLU A 203 18.15 45.34 42.29
C GLU A 203 18.27 46.77 41.77
N PHE A 204 17.86 47.02 40.52
CA PHE A 204 17.94 48.34 39.90
C PHE A 204 17.15 49.40 40.66
N THR A 205 15.93 49.06 41.10
CA THR A 205 15.09 49.95 41.90
C THR A 205 15.69 50.21 43.28
N LEU A 206 16.21 49.17 43.97
CA LEU A 206 16.90 49.32 45.26
C LEU A 206 18.18 50.16 45.14
N ALA A 207 18.96 49.97 44.09
CA ALA A 207 20.19 50.72 43.82
C ALA A 207 19.92 52.21 43.54
N GLN A 208 18.80 52.54 42.89
CA GLN A 208 18.42 53.93 42.63
C GLN A 208 17.73 54.63 43.81
N THR A 209 17.01 53.91 44.67
CA THR A 209 16.22 54.52 45.75
C THR A 209 16.89 54.46 47.12
N ARG A 210 17.18 53.26 47.65
CA ARG A 210 17.51 53.07 49.08
C ARG A 210 18.98 52.76 49.35
N LEU A 211 19.70 52.22 48.36
CA LEU A 211 21.11 51.81 48.44
C LEU A 211 21.94 52.54 47.37
N ARG A 212 21.80 53.87 47.32
CA ARG A 212 22.56 54.71 46.39
C ARG A 212 24.06 54.54 46.67
N ARG A 213 24.73 53.68 45.89
CA ARG A 213 26.19 53.63 45.83
C ARG A 213 26.65 54.90 45.13
N ILE A 214 26.95 55.91 45.93
CA ILE A 214 27.74 57.05 45.50
C ILE A 214 29.18 56.51 45.34
N PRO A 215 29.87 56.79 44.21
CA PRO A 215 31.31 56.53 44.13
C PRO A 215 32.10 57.32 45.18
#